data_AF-X1QJ73-F1
#
_entry.id   AF-X1QJ73-F1
#
_cell.length_a   1.000
_cell.length_b   1.000
_cell.length_c   1.000
_cell.angle_alpha   90.00
_cell.angle_beta   90.00
_cell.angle_gamma   90.00
#
_symmetry.space_group_name_H-M   'P 1'
#
loop_
_entity.id
_entity.type
_entity.pdbx_description
1 polymer ?
#
loop_
_entity_poly.entity_id
_entity_poly.type
_entity_poly.pdbx_seq_one_letter_code
_entity_poly.pdbx_strand_id
1 'polypeptide(L)' 'MNENHEEPPMELSLTRERAKAQIIENLVTAGVLLRGEAARYEKVLDSYDGNTLARVLIASHELREAGGEILT' A
#
# COMPACT_ATOMS: atom_id res chain seq x y z
N MET A 1 6.15 2.23 -32.95
CA MET A 1 5.51 2.82 -31.77
C MET A 1 5.06 1.65 -30.90
N ASN A 2 5.95 1.14 -30.05
CA ASN A 2 5.60 0.13 -29.05
C ASN A 2 6.14 0.68 -27.72
N GLU A 3 5.29 1.41 -27.01
CA GLU A 3 5.59 1.90 -25.68
C GLU A 3 5.28 0.73 -24.72
N ASN A 4 6.30 -0.10 -24.47
CA ASN A 4 6.27 -0.98 -23.31
C ASN A 4 6.36 -0.08 -22.09
N HIS A 5 5.22 0.21 -21.46
CA HIS A 5 5.18 0.71 -20.10
C HIS A 5 5.68 -0.40 -19.18
N GLU A 6 7.00 -0.55 -19.11
CA GLU A 6 7.65 -1.25 -18.01
C GLU A 6 7.38 -0.40 -16.78
N GLU A 7 6.41 -0.82 -15.96
CA GLU A 7 6.25 -0.25 -14.63
C GLU A 7 7.61 -0.31 -13.93
N PRO A 8 8.11 0.82 -13.40
CA PRO A 8 9.43 0.86 -12.81
C PRO A 8 9.51 -0.21 -11.71
N PRO A 9 10.57 -1.04 -11.70
CA PRO A 9 10.71 -2.08 -10.70
C PRO A 9 10.58 -1.44 -9.32
N MET A 10 9.63 -1.95 -8.54
CA MET A 10 9.35 -1.46 -7.20
C MET A 10 10.66 -1.43 -6.40
N GLU A 11 11.19 -0.24 -6.16
CA GLU A 11 12.43 -0.04 -5.44
C GLU A 11 12.21 -0.46 -3.98
N LEU A 12 12.53 -1.72 -3.66
CA LEU A 12 12.37 -2.34 -2.34
C LEU A 12 13.43 -1.83 -1.34
N SER A 13 13.61 -0.51 -1.29
CA SER A 13 14.15 0.16 -0.10
C SER A 13 13.07 0.14 0.99
N LEU A 14 12.84 -1.05 1.56
CA LEU A 14 11.82 -1.30 2.58
C LEU A 14 12.25 -0.74 3.95
N THR A 15 12.31 0.59 4.05
CA THR A 15 12.25 1.19 5.38
C THR A 15 10.85 0.96 5.95
N ARG A 16 10.76 0.77 7.27
CA ARG A 16 9.48 0.55 7.96
C ARG A 16 8.47 1.66 7.63
N GLU A 17 8.94 2.91 7.58
CA GLU A 17 8.14 4.08 7.23
C GLU A 17 7.59 4.01 5.80
N ARG A 18 8.41 3.61 4.82
CA ARG A 18 7.96 3.46 3.42
C ARG A 18 6.95 2.33 3.29
N ALA A 19 7.15 1.21 3.99
CA ALA A 19 6.19 0.10 4.00
C ALA A 19 4.83 0.53 4.56
N LYS A 20 4.81 1.28 5.67
CA LYS A 20 3.57 1.84 6.24
C LYS A 20 2.85 2.78 5.28
N ALA A 21 3.59 3.71 4.66
CA ALA A 21 3.02 4.64 3.69
C ALA A 21 2.39 3.91 2.50
N GLN A 22 3.09 2.89 1.97
CA GLN A 22 2.59 2.09 0.84
C GLN A 22 1.33 1.29 1.20
N ILE A 23 1.28 0.69 2.41
CA ILE A 23 0.09 0.00 2.90
C ILE A 23 -1.11 0.95 2.93
N ILE A 24 -0.94 2.15 3.50
CA ILE A 24 -2.01 3.14 3.61
C ILE A 24 -2.49 3.56 2.22
N GLU A 25 -1.58 3.89 1.32
CA GLU A 25 -1.91 4.25 -0.06
C GLU A 25 -2.70 3.15 -0.77
N ASN A 26 -2.22 1.89 -0.70
CA ASN A 26 -2.89 0.75 -1.31
C ASN A 26 -4.32 0.58 -0.81
N LEU A 27 -4.53 0.69 0.51
CA LEU A 27 -5.86 0.54 1.11
C LEU A 27 -6.80 1.71 0.79
N VAL A 28 -6.27 2.92 0.65
CA VAL A 28 -7.05 4.08 0.21
C VAL A 28 -7.49 3.91 -1.24
N THR A 29 -6.56 3.52 -2.13
CA THR A 29 -6.86 3.28 -3.55
C THR A 29 -7.86 2.15 -3.74
N ALA A 30 -7.76 1.09 -2.93
CA ALA A 30 -8.71 -0.02 -2.92
C ALA A 30 -10.10 0.34 -2.36
N GLY A 31 -10.29 1.56 -1.83
CA GLY A 31 -11.53 1.97 -1.15
C GLY A 31 -11.79 1.31 0.20
N VAL A 32 -10.79 0.61 0.75
CA VAL A 32 -10.86 -0.07 2.05
C VAL A 32 -10.66 0.91 3.21
N LEU A 33 -9.81 1.92 3.01
CA LEU A 33 -9.49 2.92 4.01
C LEU A 33 -9.87 4.32 3.51
N LEU A 34 -10.63 5.08 4.31
CA LEU A 34 -10.90 6.48 3.97
C LEU A 34 -9.66 7.34 4.22
N ARG A 35 -9.40 8.34 3.37
CA ARG A 35 -8.26 9.26 3.54
C ARG A 35 -8.22 9.93 4.93
N GLY A 36 -9.40 10.26 5.49
CA GLY A 36 -9.51 10.84 6.83
C GLY A 36 -9.12 9.90 7.98
N GLU A 37 -8.98 8.60 7.71
CA GLU A 37 -8.63 7.58 8.70
C GLU A 37 -7.16 7.16 8.64
N ALA A 38 -6.41 7.65 7.64
CA ALA A 38 -5.01 7.29 7.40
C ALA A 38 -4.12 7.46 8.64
N ALA A 39 -4.16 8.63 9.29
CA ALA A 39 -3.35 8.92 10.48
C ALA A 39 -3.70 8.02 11.68
N ARG A 40 -4.95 7.55 11.78
CA ARG A 40 -5.35 6.61 12.82
C ARG A 40 -4.83 5.21 12.49
N TYR A 41 -4.90 4.81 11.23
CA TYR A 41 -4.43 3.51 10.79
C TYR A 41 -2.91 3.39 10.83
N GLU A 42 -2.18 4.47 10.56
CA GLU A 42 -0.72 4.52 10.71
C GLU A 42 -0.26 4.10 12.12
N LYS A 43 -0.95 4.59 13.17
CA LYS A 43 -0.69 4.19 14.57
C LYS A 43 -0.92 2.70 14.82
N VAL A 44 -1.82 2.06 14.07
CA VAL A 44 -2.02 0.61 14.15
C VAL A 44 -0.79 -0.09 13.55
N LEU A 45 -0.29 0.38 12.40
CA LEU A 45 0.89 -0.19 11.75
C LEU A 45 2.17 -0.03 12.59
N ASP A 46 2.27 1.01 13.42
CA ASP A 46 3.39 1.18 14.36
C ASP A 46 3.47 0.06 15.40
N SER A 47 2.36 -0.62 15.68
CA SER A 47 2.32 -1.76 16.60
C SER A 47 2.75 -3.08 15.96
N TYR A 48 2.83 -3.14 14.63
CA TYR A 48 3.16 -4.38 13.91
C TYR A 48 4.66 -4.65 13.89
N ASP A 49 5.02 -5.90 14.17
CA ASP A 49 6.38 -6.39 13.91
C ASP A 49 6.65 -6.46 12.40
N GLY A 50 7.93 -6.68 12.04
CA GLY A 50 8.35 -6.68 10.63
C GLY A 50 7.67 -7.74 9.77
N ASN A 51 7.37 -8.92 10.33
CA ASN A 51 6.72 -10.01 9.59
C ASN A 51 5.25 -9.67 9.31
N THR A 52 4.54 -9.19 10.33
CA THR A 52 3.16 -8.73 10.22
C THR A 52 3.06 -7.58 9.24
N LEU A 53 3.98 -6.61 9.31
CA LEU A 53 4.01 -5.49 8.37
C LEU A 53 4.23 -5.95 6.92
N ALA A 54 5.14 -6.90 6.69
CA ALA A 54 5.37 -7.47 5.36
C ALA A 54 4.14 -8.21 4.81
N ARG A 55 3.44 -8.99 5.64
CA ARG A 55 2.19 -9.67 5.27
C ARG A 55 1.09 -8.69 4.90
N VAL A 56 0.94 -7.62 5.68
CA VAL A 56 -0.06 -6.58 5.43
C VAL A 56 0.27 -5.79 4.16
N LEU A 57 1.56 -5.53 3.89
CA LEU A 57 1.99 -4.93 2.63
C LEU A 57 1.54 -5.76 1.43
N ILE A 58 1.80 -7.07 1.44
CA ILE A 58 1.37 -7.98 0.35
C ILE A 58 -0.17 -7.97 0.22
N ALA A 59 -0.90 -8.17 1.31
CA ALA A 59 -2.36 -8.21 1.28
C ALA A 59 -2.98 -6.88 0.81
N SER A 60 -2.44 -5.73 1.23
CA SER A 60 -2.90 -4.42 0.76
C SER A 60 -2.69 -4.23 -0.74
N HIS A 61 -1.58 -4.74 -1.29
CA HIS A 61 -1.32 -4.70 -2.71
C HIS A 61 -2.33 -5.57 -3.47
N GLU A 62 -2.58 -6.80 -3.02
CA GLU A 62 -3.61 -7.68 -3.60
C GLU A 62 -5.00 -7.03 -3.58
N LEU A 63 -5.36 -6.34 -2.49
CA LEU A 63 -6.62 -5.60 -2.39
C LEU A 63 -6.70 -4.43 -3.38
N ARG A 64 -5.61 -3.70 -3.57
CA ARG A 64 -5.54 -2.61 -4.57
C ARG A 64 -5.76 -3.14 -5.99
N GLU A 65 -5.08 -4.23 -6.33
CA GLU A 65 -5.21 -4.84 -7.66
C GLU A 65 -6.62 -5.43 -7.87
N ALA A 66 -7.23 -6.02 -6.84
CA ALA A 66 -8.57 -6.58 -6.91
C ALA A 66 -9.68 -5.51 -6.94
N GLY A 67 -9.47 -4.38 -6.26
CA GLY A 67 -10.43 -3.27 -6.19
C GLY A 67 -10.50 -2.43 -7.46
N GLY A 68 -9.44 -2.45 -8.29
CA GLY A 68 -9.24 -1.49 -9.37
C GLY A 68 -8.99 -0.07 -8.84
N GLU A 69 -8.32 0.78 -9.63
CA GLU A 69 -8.23 2.21 -9.27
C GLU A 69 -9.63 2.81 -9.16
N ILE A 70 -9.99 3.28 -7.96
CA ILE A 70 -11.16 4.14 -7.82
C ILE A 70 -10.81 5.48 -8.48
N LEU A 71 -11.14 5.58 -9.77
CA LEU A 71 -11.14 6.84 -10.52
C LEU A 71 -12.16 7.79 -9.87
N THR A 72 -11.69 8.64 -8.96
CA THR A 72 -12.46 9.80 -8.45
C THR A 72 -12.23 11.02 -9.33
#